data_AF-A0A2S1SKF8-F1
#
_entry.id   AF-A0A2S1SKF8-F1
#
_cell.length_a   1.000
_cell.length_b   1.000
_cell.length_c   1.000
_cell.angle_alpha   90.00
_cell.angle_beta   90.00
_cell.angle_gamma   90.00
#
_symmetry.space_group_name_H-M   'P 1'
#
loop_
_entity.id
_entity.type
_entity.pdbx_description
1 polymer ?
#
loop_
_entity_poly.entity_id
_entity_poly.type
_entity_poly.pdbx_seq_one_letter_code
_entity_poly.pdbx_strand_id
1 'polypeptide(L)'
;MKHKIFQFFEKRMLMVILLFIICLSYFTLRRMLGINRTVNWAWDLTNAGFALTYLTCFIFLIGYGILAILKHSTQKYLSILHSAIILLSFLIDDFYNFQIIAPLALLSFIIFIINIYWAIKNRKRKTY
;
A
#
# COMPACT_ATOMS: atom_id res chain seq x y z
N MET A 1 -22.53 12.56 -5.70
CA MET A 1 -21.76 11.29 -5.70
C MET A 1 -20.26 11.49 -5.47
N LYS A 2 -19.57 12.37 -6.23
CA LYS A 2 -18.14 12.67 -6.10
C LYS A 2 -17.68 12.94 -4.65
N HIS A 3 -18.44 13.71 -3.88
CA HIS A 3 -18.06 14.10 -2.52
C HIS A 3 -17.96 12.93 -1.52
N LYS A 4 -18.77 11.87 -1.71
CA LYS A 4 -18.80 10.69 -0.82
C LYS A 4 -17.56 9.79 -1.01
N ILE A 5 -17.06 9.68 -2.25
CA ILE A 5 -15.85 8.90 -2.57
C ILE A 5 -14.63 9.52 -1.88
N PHE A 6 -14.47 10.84 -1.96
CA PHE A 6 -13.35 11.52 -1.30
C PHE A 6 -13.35 11.33 0.22
N GLN A 7 -14.53 11.39 0.85
CA GLN A 7 -14.67 11.17 2.30
C GLN A 7 -14.38 9.72 2.71
N PHE A 8 -14.63 8.76 1.82
CA PHE A 8 -14.30 7.36 2.06
C PHE A 8 -12.79 7.16 2.20
N PHE A 9 -12.01 7.64 1.23
CA PHE A 9 -10.54 7.54 1.29
C PHE A 9 -9.94 8.28 2.48
N GLU A 10 -10.51 9.42 2.89
CA GLU A 10 -10.03 10.20 4.04
C GLU A 10 -10.15 9.46 5.39
N LYS A 11 -11.21 8.67 5.57
CA LYS A 11 -11.56 8.04 6.85
C LYS A 11 -11.33 6.54 6.90
N ARG A 12 -11.20 5.88 5.74
CA ARG A 12 -11.19 4.42 5.63
C ARG A 12 -9.97 3.88 4.88
N MET A 13 -8.84 4.60 4.87
CA MET A 13 -7.59 4.10 4.29
C MET A 13 -7.19 2.72 4.82
N LEU A 14 -7.43 2.44 6.11
CA LEU A 14 -7.18 1.12 6.68
C LEU A 14 -7.94 0.02 5.93
N MET A 15 -9.24 0.24 5.63
CA MET A 15 -10.05 -0.73 4.88
C MET A 15 -9.55 -0.89 3.44
N VAL A 16 -9.08 0.20 2.83
CA VAL A 16 -8.50 0.18 1.47
C VAL A 16 -7.23 -0.68 1.45
N ILE A 17 -6.32 -0.48 2.41
CA ILE A 17 -5.09 -1.29 2.51
C ILE A 17 -5.41 -2.76 2.83
N LEU A 18 -6.37 -3.03 3.73
CA LEU A 18 -6.82 -4.40 4.00
C LEU A 18 -7.34 -5.09 2.74
N LEU A 19 -8.16 -4.39 1.94
CA LEU A 19 -8.65 -4.91 0.68
C LEU A 19 -7.51 -5.27 -0.27
N PHE A 20 -6.51 -4.39 -0.38
CA PHE A 20 -5.32 -4.64 -1.19
C PHE A 20 -4.52 -5.85 -0.71
N ILE A 21 -4.35 -6.03 0.60
CA ILE A 21 -3.66 -7.20 1.17
C ILE A 21 -4.45 -8.49 0.89
N ILE A 22 -5.78 -8.46 1.01
CA ILE A 22 -6.62 -9.63 0.68
C ILE A 22 -6.45 -9.99 -0.80
N CYS A 23 -6.54 -9.00 -1.71
CA CYS A 23 -6.30 -9.22 -3.13
C CYS A 23 -4.91 -9.83 -3.38
N LEU A 24 -3.86 -9.24 -2.81
CA LEU A 24 -2.49 -9.77 -2.88
C LEU A 24 -2.45 -11.25 -2.47
N SER A 25 -2.98 -11.59 -1.29
CA SER A 25 -2.94 -12.95 -0.76
C SER A 25 -3.57 -13.98 -1.68
N TYR A 26 -4.69 -13.63 -2.33
CA TYR A 26 -5.38 -14.49 -3.28
C TYR A 26 -4.54 -14.77 -4.55
N PHE A 27 -3.92 -13.74 -5.12
CA PHE A 27 -3.06 -13.91 -6.30
C PHE A 27 -1.76 -14.64 -5.96
N THR A 28 -1.22 -14.43 -4.76
CA THR A 28 0.01 -15.08 -4.29
C THR A 28 -0.14 -16.59 -4.17
N LEU A 29 -1.27 -17.06 -3.62
CA LEU A 29 -1.53 -18.48 -3.41
C LEU A 29 -1.46 -19.27 -4.73
N ARG A 30 -1.87 -18.65 -5.84
CA ARG A 30 -1.79 -19.24 -7.18
C ARG A 30 -0.35 -19.34 -7.70
N ARG A 31 0.50 -18.35 -7.40
CA ARG A 31 1.89 -18.31 -7.87
C ARG A 31 2.80 -19.31 -7.15
N MET A 32 2.57 -19.56 -5.86
CA MET A 32 3.38 -20.52 -5.07
C MET A 32 3.23 -21.99 -5.50
N LEU A 33 2.17 -22.34 -6.23
CA LEU A 33 1.88 -23.71 -6.65
C LEU A 33 2.61 -24.13 -7.95
N GLY A 34 3.26 -23.20 -8.68
CA GLY A 34 3.75 -23.45 -10.04
C GLY A 34 5.27 -23.45 -10.26
N ILE A 35 6.11 -23.15 -9.25
CA ILE A 35 7.55 -22.92 -9.49
C ILE A 35 8.38 -24.07 -8.92
N ASN A 36 9.06 -24.79 -9.82
CA ASN A 36 10.06 -25.80 -9.48
C ASN A 36 11.23 -25.11 -8.74
N ARG A 37 11.40 -25.41 -7.45
CA ARG A 37 12.39 -24.77 -6.54
C ARG A 37 13.85 -25.17 -6.80
N THR A 38 14.18 -25.67 -7.98
CA THR A 38 15.50 -26.29 -8.24
C THR A 38 16.63 -25.29 -8.43
N VAL A 39 16.35 -23.98 -8.54
CA VAL A 39 17.36 -22.92 -8.73
C VAL A 39 17.05 -21.72 -7.81
N ASN A 40 17.47 -21.80 -6.54
CA ASN A 40 17.12 -20.82 -5.48
C ASN A 40 17.40 -19.36 -5.85
N TRP A 41 18.55 -19.06 -6.46
CA TRP A 41 18.97 -17.69 -6.76
C TRP A 41 18.13 -16.98 -7.83
N ALA A 42 17.64 -17.71 -8.84
CA ALA A 42 16.72 -17.14 -9.85
C ALA A 42 15.30 -16.91 -9.28
N TRP A 43 14.92 -17.73 -8.29
CA TRP A 43 13.67 -17.58 -7.54
C TRP A 43 13.71 -16.36 -6.61
N ASP A 44 14.85 -16.08 -5.97
CA ASP A 44 15.00 -14.92 -5.08
C ASP A 44 14.86 -13.58 -5.82
N LEU A 45 15.46 -13.46 -7.02
CA LEU A 45 15.42 -12.21 -7.78
C LEU A 45 14.02 -11.91 -8.35
N THR A 46 13.32 -12.94 -8.81
CA THR A 46 11.99 -12.81 -9.43
C THR A 46 10.89 -12.52 -8.40
N ASN A 47 11.07 -12.94 -7.14
CA ASN A 47 10.11 -12.68 -6.07
C ASN A 47 10.45 -11.45 -5.20
N ALA A 48 11.61 -10.82 -5.38
CA ALA A 48 12.01 -9.66 -4.59
C ALA A 48 11.02 -8.48 -4.69
N GLY A 49 10.47 -8.22 -5.88
CA GLY A 49 9.47 -7.15 -6.09
C GLY A 49 8.15 -7.45 -5.36
N PHE A 50 7.73 -8.71 -5.41
CA PHE A 50 6.56 -9.19 -4.68
C PHE A 50 6.75 -9.06 -3.16
N ALA A 51 7.88 -9.55 -2.63
CA ALA A 51 8.22 -9.47 -1.21
C ALA A 51 8.26 -8.01 -0.72
N LEU A 52 8.85 -7.10 -1.51
CA LEU A 52 8.90 -5.67 -1.22
C LEU A 52 7.49 -5.06 -1.16
N THR A 53 6.63 -5.42 -2.11
CA THR A 53 5.24 -4.94 -2.17
C THR A 53 4.43 -5.43 -0.98
N TYR A 54 4.61 -6.70 -0.59
CA TYR A 54 3.95 -7.27 0.58
C TYR A 54 4.40 -6.57 1.87
N LEU A 55 5.71 -6.46 2.07
CA LEU A 55 6.31 -5.79 3.23
C LEU A 55 5.82 -4.34 3.37
N THR A 56 5.80 -3.58 2.27
CA THR A 56 5.33 -2.19 2.29
C THR A 56 3.84 -2.10 2.63
N CYS A 57 2.99 -2.98 2.09
CA CYS A 57 1.58 -3.04 2.45
C CYS A 57 1.37 -3.33 3.95
N PHE A 58 2.17 -4.21 4.56
CA PHE A 58 2.12 -4.45 6.02
C PHE A 58 2.49 -3.21 6.84
N ILE A 59 3.51 -2.46 6.42
CA ILE A 59 3.88 -1.21 7.07
C ILE A 59 2.73 -0.20 6.98
N PHE A 60 2.08 -0.10 5.81
CA PHE A 60 0.93 0.77 5.61
C PHE A 60 -0.26 0.36 6.48
N LEU A 61 -0.51 -0.94 6.61
CA LEU A 61 -1.55 -1.49 7.46
C LEU A 61 -1.35 -1.04 8.92
N ILE A 62 -0.14 -1.20 9.45
CA ILE A 62 0.18 -0.80 10.82
C ILE A 62 0.01 0.71 10.99
N GLY A 63 0.59 1.52 10.11
CA GLY A 63 0.52 2.99 10.26
C GLY A 63 -0.89 3.55 10.12
N TYR A 64 -1.66 3.11 9.13
CA TYR A 64 -3.06 3.51 9.02
C TYR A 64 -3.95 2.89 10.11
N GLY A 65 -3.58 1.73 10.64
CA GLY A 65 -4.20 1.13 11.82
C GLY A 65 -4.06 2.02 13.05
N ILE A 66 -2.84 2.50 13.32
CA ILE A 66 -2.58 3.47 14.39
C ILE A 66 -3.40 4.75 14.19
N LEU A 67 -3.41 5.32 12.99
CA LEU A 67 -4.22 6.51 12.70
C LEU A 67 -5.72 6.27 12.92
N ALA A 68 -6.23 5.10 12.52
CA ALA A 68 -7.62 4.73 12.69
C ALA A 68 -8.00 4.60 14.18
N ILE A 69 -7.14 3.96 15.00
CA ILE A 69 -7.33 3.85 16.47
C ILE A 69 -7.34 5.25 17.10
N LEU A 70 -6.45 6.13 16.67
CA LEU A 70 -6.38 7.52 17.12
C LEU A 70 -7.51 8.40 16.56
N LYS A 71 -8.37 7.85 15.69
CA LYS A 71 -9.45 8.56 14.98
C LYS A 71 -8.94 9.75 14.15
N HIS A 72 -7.74 9.65 13.59
CA HIS A 72 -7.16 10.67 12.73
C HIS A 72 -7.61 10.48 11.28
N SER A 73 -8.00 11.58 10.66
CA SER A 73 -8.32 11.64 9.23
C SER A 73 -7.06 11.94 8.42
N THR A 74 -6.84 11.20 7.35
CA THR A 74 -5.75 11.43 6.40
C THR A 74 -6.07 12.56 5.44
N GLN A 75 -5.11 13.00 4.62
CA GLN A 75 -5.38 13.96 3.57
C GLN A 75 -5.99 13.24 2.36
N LYS A 76 -7.16 13.69 1.88
CA LYS A 76 -7.95 13.00 0.85
C LYS A 76 -7.22 12.75 -0.48
N TYR A 77 -6.52 13.75 -1.02
CA TYR A 77 -5.80 13.66 -2.29
C TYR A 77 -4.57 12.76 -2.19
N LEU A 78 -3.80 12.86 -1.09
CA LEU A 78 -2.67 11.96 -0.82
C LEU A 78 -3.15 10.53 -0.65
N SER A 79 -4.29 10.32 -0.01
CA SER A 79 -4.90 9.01 0.20
C SER A 79 -5.33 8.35 -1.12
N ILE A 80 -5.91 9.13 -2.04
CA ILE A 80 -6.28 8.66 -3.38
C ILE A 80 -5.04 8.37 -4.21
N LEU A 81 -4.07 9.29 -4.23
CA LEU A 81 -2.81 9.11 -4.95
C LEU A 81 -2.07 7.87 -4.45
N HIS A 82 -2.00 7.68 -3.13
CA HIS A 82 -1.39 6.50 -2.53
C HIS A 82 -2.09 5.21 -2.98
N SER A 83 -3.42 5.20 -2.94
CA SER A 83 -4.20 4.04 -3.37
C SER A 83 -4.02 3.74 -4.86
N ALA A 84 -3.92 4.77 -5.70
CA ALA A 84 -3.68 4.63 -7.13
C ALA A 84 -2.28 4.04 -7.42
N ILE A 85 -1.25 4.46 -6.67
CA ILE A 85 0.11 3.92 -6.79
C ILE A 85 0.15 2.46 -6.36
N ILE A 86 -0.48 2.10 -5.23
CA ILE A 86 -0.56 0.70 -4.79
C ILE A 86 -1.26 -0.17 -5.84
N LEU A 87 -2.38 0.32 -6.40
CA LEU A 87 -3.08 -0.39 -7.46
C LEU A 87 -2.20 -0.56 -8.71
N LEU A 88 -1.49 0.50 -9.11
CA LEU A 88 -0.57 0.45 -10.25
C LEU A 88 0.58 -0.53 -10.01
N SER A 89 1.13 -0.56 -8.79
CA SER A 89 2.15 -1.54 -8.40
C SER A 89 1.64 -2.97 -8.58
N PHE A 90 0.38 -3.26 -8.25
CA PHE A 90 -0.20 -4.58 -8.50
C PHE A 90 -0.40 -4.92 -9.96
N LEU A 91 -0.86 -3.97 -10.77
CA LEU A 91 -1.05 -4.19 -12.21
C LEU A 91 0.28 -4.45 -12.94
N ILE A 92 1.38 -3.86 -12.44
CA ILE A 92 2.71 -3.99 -13.04
C ILE A 92 3.48 -5.18 -12.49
N ASP A 93 3.14 -5.69 -11.29
CA ASP A 93 3.85 -6.80 -10.64
C ASP A 93 3.88 -8.08 -11.51
N ASP A 94 2.84 -8.33 -12.31
CA ASP A 94 2.79 -9.45 -13.26
C ASP A 94 3.86 -9.38 -14.37
N PHE A 95 4.47 -8.22 -14.61
CA PHE A 95 5.52 -8.04 -15.62
C PHE A 95 6.94 -8.24 -15.06
N TYR A 96 7.09 -8.68 -13.81
CA TYR A 96 8.36 -9.03 -13.15
C TYR A 96 9.48 -7.99 -13.22
N ASN A 97 9.13 -6.72 -13.38
CA ASN A 97 10.13 -5.67 -13.55
C ASN A 97 10.44 -5.00 -12.20
N PHE A 98 11.36 -5.60 -11.43
CA PHE A 98 11.83 -5.06 -10.15
C PHE A 98 12.31 -3.60 -10.26
N GLN A 99 12.91 -3.21 -11.40
CA GLN A 99 13.38 -1.85 -11.65
C GLN A 99 12.25 -0.82 -11.69
N ILE A 100 11.00 -1.25 -11.95
CA ILE A 100 9.81 -0.40 -11.93
C ILE A 100 9.10 -0.48 -10.57
N ILE A 101 9.01 -1.68 -10.00
CA ILE A 101 8.31 -1.90 -8.72
C ILE A 101 9.02 -1.18 -7.57
N ALA A 102 10.36 -1.22 -7.51
CA ALA A 102 11.11 -0.62 -6.41
C ALA A 102 10.92 0.92 -6.32
N PRO A 103 11.03 1.70 -7.42
CA PRO A 103 10.70 3.12 -7.40
C PRO A 103 9.24 3.42 -7.03
N LEU A 104 8.28 2.61 -7.50
CA LEU A 104 6.86 2.77 -7.15
C LEU A 104 6.64 2.52 -5.65
N ALA A 105 7.24 1.48 -5.09
CA ALA A 105 7.17 1.17 -3.66
C ALA A 105 7.78 2.31 -2.82
N LEU A 106 8.93 2.86 -3.26
CA LEU A 106 9.56 4.01 -2.61
C LEU A 106 8.65 5.25 -2.67
N LEU A 107 8.07 5.56 -3.83
CA LEU A 107 7.13 6.67 -3.99
C LEU A 107 5.89 6.51 -3.11
N SER A 108 5.32 5.29 -3.08
CA SER A 108 4.20 4.92 -2.20
C SER A 108 4.56 5.17 -0.73
N PHE A 109 5.76 4.76 -0.32
CA PHE A 109 6.26 4.95 1.03
C PHE A 109 6.43 6.43 1.39
N ILE A 110 6.98 7.25 0.49
CA ILE A 110 7.10 8.70 0.70
C ILE A 110 5.71 9.33 0.90
N ILE A 111 4.75 9.00 0.04
CA ILE A 111 3.38 9.54 0.14
C ILE A 111 2.73 9.10 1.45
N PHE A 112 2.93 7.85 1.87
CA PHE A 112 2.48 7.34 3.15
C PHE A 112 3.00 8.17 4.33
N ILE A 113 4.31 8.44 4.38
CA ILE A 113 4.93 9.26 5.44
C ILE A 113 4.34 10.67 5.45
N ILE A 114 4.21 11.32 4.28
CA ILE A 114 3.61 12.65 4.16
C ILE A 114 2.17 12.63 4.67
N ASN A 115 1.41 11.59 4.36
CA ASN A 115 0.02 11.46 4.76
C ASN A 115 -0.14 11.24 6.28
N ILE A 116 0.75 10.46 6.90
CA ILE A 116 0.83 10.33 8.37
C ILE A 116 1.16 11.66 9.01
N TYR A 117 2.21 12.34 8.53
CA TYR A 117 2.61 13.63 9.08
C TYR A 117 1.47 14.66 9.00
N TRP A 118 0.77 14.70 7.88
CA TRP A 118 -0.37 15.59 7.68
C TRP A 118 -1.51 15.29 8.67
N ALA A 119 -1.85 14.01 8.85
CA ALA A 119 -2.90 13.57 9.77
C ALA A 119 -2.59 14.03 11.21
N ILE A 120 -1.34 13.83 11.66
CA ILE A 120 -0.89 14.22 13.00
C ILE A 120 -0.90 15.75 13.16
N LYS A 121 -0.40 16.50 12.17
CA LYS A 121 -0.34 17.97 12.20
C LYS A 121 -1.74 18.60 12.25
N ASN A 122 -2.68 18.08 11.47
CA ASN A 122 -4.05 18.60 11.42
C ASN A 122 -4.87 18.29 12.68
N ARG A 123 -4.52 17.25 13.44
CA ARG A 123 -5.13 17.00 14.76
C ARG A 123 -4.86 18.17 15.71
N LYS A 124 -3.60 18.63 15.80
CA LYS A 124 -3.21 19.71 16.72
C LYS A 124 -4.07 20.96 16.49
N ARG A 125 -4.39 21.29 15.23
CA ARG A 125 -5.22 22.45 14.86
C ARG A 125 -6.70 22.37 15.26
N LYS A 126 -7.24 21.20 15.58
CA LYS A 126 -8.66 21.04 16.01
C LYS A 126 -8.85 21.11 17.54
N THR A 127 -7.74 21.12 18.29
CA THR A 127 -7.73 21.10 19.76
C THR A 127 -7.39 22.45 20.39
N TYR A 128 -7.11 23.46 19.57
CA TYR A 128 -7.00 24.87 19.96
C TYR A 128 -8.15 25.65 19.34
#